data_AF-A0A7D8YEE5-F1
#
_entry.id   AF-A0A7D8YEE5-F1
#
_cell.length_a   1.000
_cell.length_b   1.000
_cell.length_c   1.000
_cell.angle_alpha   90.00
_cell.angle_beta   90.00
_cell.angle_gamma   90.00
#
_symmetry.space_group_name_H-M   'P 1'
#
loop_
_entity.id
_entity.type
_entity.pdbx_description
1 polymer ?
#
loop_
_entity_poly.entity_id
_entity_poly.type
_entity_poly.pdbx_seq_one_letter_code
_entity_poly.pdbx_strand_id
1 'polypeptide(L)'
;RIAQLVKKFGKVIPDGVVTPKGAADFVDMSGRVPSTLYDSAKLGRLERYLGRRGVTLKVGDEFVPDGAAGPFSRDGTSMVLRSNPAQYKVWHELSHFRHSQKIGREAYSKLPRTLDFNAPEQHVFDLLENSPRRWNSLNFDQQQHSISCIERIGCFR
;
A
#
# COMPACT_ATOMS: atom_id res chain seq x y z
N ARG A 1 -36.65 9.79 -15.85
CA ARG A 1 -35.79 8.57 -15.69
C ARG A 1 -34.82 8.68 -14.50
N ILE A 2 -35.19 9.35 -13.39
CA ILE A 2 -34.34 9.54 -12.18
C ILE A 2 -35.12 9.29 -10.85
N ALA A 3 -36.38 8.84 -10.90
CA ALA A 3 -37.24 8.72 -9.72
C ALA A 3 -37.49 7.28 -9.21
N GLN A 4 -36.76 6.27 -9.68
CA GLN A 4 -37.10 4.85 -9.42
C GLN A 4 -36.00 4.02 -8.72
N LEU A 5 -35.00 4.66 -8.10
CA LEU A 5 -33.93 3.98 -7.36
C LEU A 5 -33.82 4.39 -5.89
N VAL A 6 -34.88 4.97 -5.30
CA VAL A 6 -34.88 5.40 -3.87
C VAL A 6 -35.75 4.48 -2.99
N LYS A 7 -36.42 3.46 -3.55
CA LYS A 7 -37.43 2.66 -2.83
C LYS A 7 -37.00 1.27 -2.32
N LYS A 8 -35.70 0.92 -2.27
CA LYS A 8 -35.27 -0.44 -1.85
C LYS A 8 -34.52 -0.54 -0.51
N PHE A 9 -34.26 0.55 0.21
CA PHE A 9 -33.65 0.44 1.53
C PHE A 9 -34.35 1.36 2.54
N GLY A 10 -35.46 0.85 3.07
CA GLY A 10 -36.11 1.46 4.22
C GLY A 10 -35.30 1.19 5.49
N LYS A 11 -34.88 2.26 6.16
CA LYS A 11 -35.25 2.53 7.57
C LYS A 11 -34.77 3.92 7.94
N VAL A 12 -35.72 4.82 8.22
CA VAL A 12 -35.48 5.99 9.06
C VAL A 12 -35.38 5.46 10.49
N ILE A 13 -34.26 5.71 11.16
CA ILE A 13 -34.10 5.51 12.60
C ILE A 13 -33.68 6.87 13.18
N PRO A 14 -34.39 7.39 14.21
CA PRO A 14 -34.06 8.64 14.88
C PRO A 14 -32.86 8.45 15.82
N ASP A 15 -32.07 9.51 15.96
CA ASP A 15 -31.04 9.73 16.99
C ASP A 15 -30.25 8.49 17.45
N GLY A 16 -29.15 8.23 16.74
CA GLY A 16 -28.12 7.29 17.17
C GLY A 16 -26.95 7.37 16.21
N VAL A 17 -25.82 7.88 16.68
CA VAL A 17 -24.57 7.96 15.93
C VAL A 17 -24.20 6.57 15.41
N VAL A 18 -24.45 6.32 14.12
CA VAL A 18 -23.95 5.15 13.41
C VAL A 18 -22.59 5.53 12.84
N THR A 19 -21.52 5.20 13.55
CA THR A 19 -20.17 5.23 12.95
C THR A 19 -20.12 4.16 11.84
N PRO A 20 -19.82 4.53 10.58
CA PRO A 20 -19.62 3.56 9.52
C PRO A 20 -18.45 2.64 9.87
N LYS A 21 -18.66 1.33 9.69
CA LYS A 21 -17.59 0.34 9.81
C LYS A 21 -16.63 0.55 8.63
N GLY A 22 -15.48 1.16 8.89
CA GLY A 22 -14.45 1.44 7.88
C GLY A 22 -14.11 2.93 7.72
N ALA A 23 -14.14 3.72 8.79
CA ALA A 23 -13.60 5.07 8.77
C ALA A 23 -12.11 5.00 8.32
N ALA A 24 -11.81 5.61 7.18
CA ALA A 24 -10.43 5.93 6.83
C ALA A 24 -9.96 6.92 7.90
N ASP A 25 -8.97 6.54 8.70
CA ASP A 25 -8.64 7.30 9.91
C ASP A 25 -8.01 8.66 9.61
N PHE A 26 -7.58 8.95 8.37
CA PHE A 26 -6.97 10.23 8.02
C PHE A 26 -7.23 10.61 6.56
N VAL A 27 -7.70 11.84 6.34
CA VAL A 27 -7.46 12.60 5.10
C VAL A 27 -6.43 13.65 5.50
N ASP A 28 -5.17 13.44 5.13
CA ASP A 28 -4.07 14.31 5.53
C ASP A 28 -3.60 15.13 4.32
N MET A 29 -3.47 16.45 4.51
CA MET A 29 -2.89 17.40 3.57
C MET A 29 -1.38 17.17 3.34
N SER A 30 -0.76 16.17 4.00
CA SER A 30 0.65 15.75 3.83
C SER A 30 0.95 14.89 2.59
N GLY A 31 -0.03 14.65 1.71
CA GLY A 31 0.15 13.78 0.54
C GLY A 31 0.10 12.27 0.85
N ARG A 32 -0.42 11.89 2.03
CA ARG A 32 -0.63 10.48 2.40
C ARG A 32 -1.95 9.96 1.84
N VAL A 33 -1.90 8.76 1.24
CA VAL A 33 -3.11 8.08 0.73
C VAL A 33 -4.02 7.71 1.91
N PRO A 34 -5.29 8.17 1.94
CA PRO A 34 -6.23 7.85 3.01
C PRO A 34 -6.36 6.34 3.20
N SER A 35 -6.21 5.85 4.42
CA SER A 35 -6.23 4.42 4.71
C SER A 35 -6.32 4.14 6.21
N THR A 36 -6.71 2.92 6.57
CA THR A 36 -6.55 2.41 7.93
C THR A 36 -5.07 2.31 8.28
N LEU A 37 -4.69 2.76 9.48
CA LEU A 37 -3.32 2.64 9.97
C LEU A 37 -2.95 1.18 10.27
N TYR A 38 -1.68 0.87 10.11
CA TYR A 38 -1.11 -0.42 10.47
C TYR A 38 -0.77 -0.43 11.96
N ASP A 39 -1.35 -1.41 12.67
CA ASP A 39 -1.21 -1.58 14.11
C ASP A 39 0.26 -1.72 14.56
N SER A 40 0.64 -1.01 15.63
CA SER A 40 2.02 -0.97 16.13
C SER A 40 2.49 -2.33 16.65
N ALA A 41 1.61 -3.12 17.28
CA ALA A 41 1.94 -4.48 17.69
C ALA A 41 2.17 -5.41 16.48
N LYS A 42 1.47 -5.20 15.35
CA LYS A 42 1.75 -5.86 14.08
C LYS A 42 3.10 -5.43 13.50
N LEU A 43 3.52 -4.18 13.65
CA LEU A 43 4.85 -3.73 13.18
C LEU A 43 5.98 -4.50 13.85
N GLY A 44 5.95 -4.69 15.17
CA GLY A 44 6.97 -5.50 15.85
C GLY A 44 7.00 -6.98 15.41
N ARG A 45 5.85 -7.54 15.00
CA ARG A 45 5.81 -8.88 14.38
C ARG A 45 6.38 -8.88 12.97
N LEU A 46 6.11 -7.84 12.19
CA LEU A 46 6.63 -7.66 10.84
C LEU A 46 8.16 -7.53 10.86
N GLU A 47 8.70 -6.71 11.76
CA GLU A 47 10.14 -6.56 11.95
C GLU A 47 10.82 -7.90 12.20
N ARG A 48 10.35 -8.69 13.18
CA ARG A 48 10.89 -10.04 13.45
C ARG A 48 10.74 -10.99 12.25
N TYR A 49 9.63 -10.89 11.52
CA TYR A 49 9.38 -11.72 10.36
C TYR A 49 10.36 -11.44 9.21
N LEU A 50 10.64 -10.16 8.95
CA LEU A 50 11.60 -9.69 7.95
C LEU A 50 13.05 -9.97 8.40
N GLY A 51 13.38 -9.70 9.66
CA GLY A 51 14.73 -9.89 10.21
C GLY A 51 15.20 -11.34 10.13
N ARG A 52 14.33 -12.32 10.41
CA ARG A 52 14.62 -13.75 10.21
C ARG A 52 14.96 -14.14 8.77
N ARG A 53 14.64 -13.28 7.82
CA ARG A 53 14.89 -13.46 6.38
C ARG A 53 15.91 -12.46 5.87
N GLY A 54 16.70 -11.87 6.77
CA GLY A 54 17.77 -10.93 6.44
C GLY A 54 17.28 -9.64 5.79
N VAL A 55 16.10 -9.16 6.17
CA VAL A 55 15.55 -7.86 5.74
C VAL A 55 15.39 -6.95 6.95
N THR A 56 15.99 -5.76 6.91
CA THR A 56 15.87 -4.75 7.96
C THR A 56 14.64 -3.88 7.72
N LEU A 57 13.76 -3.78 8.71
CA LEU A 57 12.65 -2.83 8.70
C LEU A 57 13.10 -1.50 9.33
N LYS A 58 12.90 -0.38 8.63
CA LYS A 58 13.09 0.98 9.15
C LYS A 58 11.74 1.69 9.14
N VAL A 59 11.31 2.22 10.27
CA VAL A 59 10.05 2.96 10.40
C VAL A 59 10.33 4.34 10.94
N GLY A 60 9.96 5.36 10.18
CA GLY A 60 10.23 6.76 10.50
C GLY A 60 10.30 7.60 9.25
N ASP A 61 9.75 8.81 9.31
CA ASP A 61 9.77 9.75 8.18
C ASP A 61 11.21 10.17 7.85
N GLU A 62 12.12 10.16 8.83
CA GLU A 62 13.55 10.41 8.71
C GLU A 62 14.32 9.38 7.87
N PHE A 63 13.73 8.19 7.64
CA PHE A 63 14.35 7.14 6.83
C PHE A 63 13.91 7.17 5.37
N VAL A 64 12.94 8.03 5.03
CA VAL A 64 12.45 8.18 3.66
C VAL A 64 13.35 9.17 2.93
N PRO A 65 14.11 8.75 1.91
CA PRO A 65 15.02 9.67 1.21
C PRO A 65 14.23 10.72 0.43
N ASP A 66 14.77 11.94 0.33
CA ASP A 66 14.18 13.04 -0.43
C ASP A 66 14.00 12.65 -1.91
N GLY A 67 12.79 12.84 -2.44
CA GLY A 67 12.43 12.48 -3.81
C GLY A 67 12.47 10.97 -4.09
N ALA A 68 12.68 10.12 -3.08
CA ALA A 68 12.64 8.68 -3.19
C ALA A 68 11.35 8.14 -2.57
N ALA A 69 10.81 7.08 -3.17
CA ALA A 69 9.54 6.55 -2.73
C ALA A 69 9.56 5.79 -1.39
N GLY A 70 10.66 5.84 -0.64
CA GLY A 70 10.94 5.01 0.53
C GLY A 70 10.45 3.55 0.40
N PRO A 71 10.86 2.76 -0.62
CA PRO A 71 10.29 1.43 -0.84
C PRO A 71 11.23 0.31 -0.38
N PHE A 72 10.73 -0.92 -0.47
CA PHE A 72 11.53 -2.14 -0.40
C PHE A 72 12.75 -2.02 -1.32
N SER A 73 13.94 -2.24 -0.77
CA SER A 73 15.19 -1.88 -1.43
C SER A 73 15.47 -2.76 -2.64
N ARG A 74 16.17 -2.19 -3.63
CA ARG A 74 16.50 -2.88 -4.89
C ARG A 74 17.33 -4.16 -4.68
N ASP A 75 18.23 -4.15 -3.71
CA ASP A 75 19.03 -5.31 -3.29
C ASP A 75 18.24 -6.31 -2.42
N GLY A 76 17.02 -5.96 -2.02
CA GLY A 76 16.11 -6.78 -1.23
C GLY A 76 16.55 -6.98 0.22
N THR A 77 17.33 -6.05 0.78
CA THR A 77 17.89 -6.14 2.14
C THR A 77 17.17 -5.25 3.16
N SER A 78 16.34 -4.31 2.73
CA SER A 78 15.64 -3.41 3.63
C SER A 78 14.24 -3.03 3.14
N MET A 79 13.39 -2.67 4.09
CA MET A 79 12.06 -2.11 3.88
C MET A 79 11.98 -0.83 4.70
N VAL A 80 11.61 0.28 4.07
CA VAL A 80 11.38 1.56 4.73
C VAL A 80 9.88 1.82 4.76
N LEU A 81 9.38 2.30 5.89
CA LEU A 81 8.00 2.75 6.05
C LEU A 81 8.00 4.12 6.74
N ARG A 82 7.11 5.02 6.31
CA ARG A 82 6.84 6.28 7.02
C ARG A 82 6.32 6.04 8.43
N SER A 83 6.41 7.06 9.29
CA SER A 83 5.79 7.07 10.61
C SER A 83 4.28 6.85 10.48
N ASN A 84 3.68 6.01 11.34
CA ASN A 84 2.26 5.63 11.27
C ASN A 84 1.84 5.11 9.88
N PRO A 85 2.41 3.99 9.41
CA PRO A 85 2.21 3.54 8.05
C PRO A 85 0.78 3.05 7.82
N ALA A 86 0.24 3.41 6.65
CA ALA A 86 -0.99 2.86 6.08
C ALA A 86 -0.92 1.34 5.92
N GLN A 87 -2.02 0.61 6.19
CA GLN A 87 -2.04 -0.85 5.93
C GLN A 87 -1.76 -1.19 4.47
N TYR A 88 -2.36 -0.40 3.57
CA TYR A 88 -2.13 -0.51 2.14
C TYR A 88 -0.64 -0.42 1.79
N LYS A 89 0.10 0.56 2.36
CA LYS A 89 1.54 0.73 2.10
C LYS A 89 2.35 -0.44 2.64
N VAL A 90 2.04 -0.93 3.85
CA VAL A 90 2.71 -2.13 4.39
C VAL A 90 2.51 -3.35 3.49
N TRP A 91 1.30 -3.56 2.97
CA TRP A 91 1.02 -4.68 2.06
C TRP A 91 1.65 -4.53 0.69
N HIS A 92 1.74 -3.29 0.19
CA HIS A 92 2.45 -2.96 -1.04
C HIS A 92 3.93 -3.35 -0.91
N GLU A 93 4.63 -2.87 0.11
CA GLU A 93 6.05 -3.20 0.32
C GLU A 93 6.28 -4.69 0.60
N LEU A 94 5.35 -5.34 1.31
CA LEU A 94 5.40 -6.80 1.51
C LEU A 94 5.26 -7.58 0.19
N SER A 95 4.59 -7.02 -0.82
CA SER A 95 4.47 -7.65 -2.13
C SER A 95 5.80 -7.59 -2.88
N HIS A 96 6.53 -6.48 -2.81
CA HIS A 96 7.91 -6.38 -3.31
C HIS A 96 8.85 -7.38 -2.62
N PHE A 97 8.75 -7.50 -1.30
CA PHE A 97 9.50 -8.51 -0.55
C PHE A 97 9.19 -9.94 -1.01
N ARG A 98 7.91 -10.29 -1.18
CA ARG A 98 7.50 -11.63 -1.66
C ARG A 98 7.98 -11.89 -3.09
N HIS A 99 7.96 -10.87 -3.94
CA HIS A 99 8.50 -10.96 -5.29
C HIS A 99 10.00 -11.29 -5.23
N SER A 100 10.78 -10.58 -4.41
CA SER A 100 12.22 -10.81 -4.28
C SER A 100 12.55 -12.18 -3.68
N GLN A 101 11.73 -12.69 -2.75
CA GLN A 101 11.85 -14.07 -2.26
C GLN A 101 11.56 -15.11 -3.35
N LYS A 102 10.58 -14.85 -4.23
CA LYS A 102 10.17 -15.78 -5.28
C LYS A 102 11.20 -15.94 -6.38
N ILE A 103 11.79 -14.83 -6.84
CA ILE A 103 12.74 -14.83 -7.97
C ILE A 103 14.21 -14.81 -7.53
N GLY A 104 14.46 -14.63 -6.24
CA GLY A 104 15.79 -14.41 -5.69
C GLY A 104 16.19 -12.93 -5.70
N ARG A 105 16.93 -12.51 -4.67
CA ARG A 105 17.36 -11.10 -4.50
C ARG A 105 18.18 -10.59 -5.67
N GLU A 106 19.08 -11.42 -6.19
CA GLU A 106 19.93 -11.05 -7.33
C GLU A 106 19.08 -10.75 -8.57
N ALA A 107 18.15 -11.65 -8.93
CA ALA A 107 17.25 -11.44 -10.06
C ALA A 107 16.35 -10.21 -9.84
N TYR A 108 15.83 -10.03 -8.62
CA TYR A 108 15.01 -8.87 -8.26
C TYR A 108 15.76 -7.54 -8.42
N SER A 109 17.05 -7.51 -8.05
CA SER A 109 17.90 -6.33 -8.20
C SER A 109 18.15 -5.96 -9.67
N LYS A 110 18.10 -6.96 -10.56
CA LYS A 110 18.31 -6.80 -12.01
C LYS A 110 17.02 -6.47 -12.78
N LEU A 111 15.85 -6.51 -12.12
CA LEU A 111 14.59 -6.17 -12.79
C LEU A 111 14.61 -4.74 -13.38
N PRO A 112 14.02 -4.55 -14.59
CA PRO A 112 13.90 -3.25 -15.23
C PRO A 112 13.18 -2.22 -14.35
N ARG A 113 13.77 -1.03 -14.25
CA ARG A 113 13.24 0.14 -13.52
C ARG A 113 13.59 1.40 -14.34
N THR A 114 12.96 1.55 -15.50
CA THR A 114 13.12 2.69 -16.42
C THR A 114 11.96 3.67 -16.26
N LEU A 115 12.04 4.82 -16.94
CA LEU A 115 10.97 5.84 -16.90
C LEU A 115 9.66 5.31 -17.46
N ASP A 116 9.75 4.45 -18.47
CA ASP A 116 8.60 3.90 -19.18
C ASP A 116 8.12 2.56 -18.61
N PHE A 117 8.92 1.91 -17.75
CA PHE A 117 8.57 0.59 -17.21
C PHE A 117 9.29 0.25 -15.90
N ASN A 118 8.50 -0.10 -14.89
CA ASN A 118 8.98 -0.54 -13.58
C ASN A 118 8.44 -1.93 -13.25
N ALA A 119 9.23 -2.98 -13.55
CA ALA A 119 8.80 -4.38 -13.41
C ALA A 119 8.37 -4.77 -11.98
N PRO A 120 9.06 -4.35 -10.91
CA PRO A 120 8.57 -4.55 -9.54
C PRO A 120 7.19 -3.95 -9.30
N GLU A 121 6.94 -2.72 -9.74
CA GLU A 121 5.65 -2.05 -9.52
C GLU A 121 4.55 -2.69 -10.36
N GLN A 122 4.84 -3.05 -11.62
CA GLN A 122 3.92 -3.82 -12.45
C GLN A 122 3.50 -5.12 -11.77
N HIS A 123 4.45 -5.84 -11.16
CA HIS A 123 4.12 -7.06 -10.43
C HIS A 123 3.15 -6.81 -9.27
N VAL A 124 3.34 -5.74 -8.49
CA VAL A 124 2.43 -5.40 -7.39
C VAL A 124 1.07 -5.00 -7.92
N PHE A 125 1.01 -4.22 -8.99
CA PHE A 125 -0.22 -3.85 -9.67
C PHE A 125 -0.99 -5.10 -10.15
N ASP A 126 -0.33 -6.00 -10.88
CA ASP A 126 -0.93 -7.24 -11.38
C ASP A 126 -1.46 -8.11 -10.23
N LEU A 127 -0.77 -8.16 -9.09
CA LEU A 127 -1.22 -8.90 -7.89
C LEU A 127 -2.48 -8.31 -7.24
N LEU A 128 -2.70 -7.01 -7.40
CA LEU A 128 -3.87 -6.30 -6.89
C LEU A 128 -5.03 -6.40 -7.88
N GLU A 129 -4.79 -6.03 -9.14
CA GLU A 129 -5.80 -5.95 -10.20
C GLU A 129 -6.40 -7.32 -10.54
N ASN A 130 -5.56 -8.36 -10.67
CA ASN A 130 -6.05 -9.71 -10.98
C ASN A 130 -6.78 -10.41 -9.82
N SER A 131 -6.96 -9.72 -8.69
CA SER A 131 -7.73 -10.23 -7.56
C SER A 131 -8.87 -9.27 -7.22
N PRO A 132 -10.11 -9.53 -7.70
CA PRO A 132 -11.26 -8.67 -7.42
C PRO A 132 -11.45 -8.41 -5.92
N ARG A 133 -11.15 -9.41 -5.08
CA ARG A 133 -11.18 -9.27 -3.62
C ARG A 133 -10.18 -8.24 -3.10
N ARG A 134 -8.93 -8.25 -3.60
CA ARG A 134 -7.90 -7.29 -3.17
C ARG A 134 -8.17 -5.92 -3.76
N TRP A 135 -8.46 -5.85 -5.06
CA TRP A 135 -8.76 -4.61 -5.76
C TRP A 135 -9.93 -3.85 -5.12
N ASN A 136 -11.05 -4.54 -4.87
CA ASN A 136 -12.25 -3.92 -4.28
C ASN A 136 -12.12 -3.63 -2.78
N SER A 137 -11.05 -4.10 -2.13
CA SER A 137 -10.75 -3.72 -0.74
C SER A 137 -9.99 -2.39 -0.64
N LEU A 138 -9.47 -1.89 -1.77
CA LEU A 138 -8.83 -0.59 -1.86
C LEU A 138 -9.88 0.50 -2.04
N ASN A 139 -9.66 1.67 -1.42
CA ASN A 139 -10.44 2.86 -1.75
C ASN A 139 -9.95 3.47 -3.08
N PHE A 140 -10.69 4.45 -3.59
CA PHE A 140 -10.37 5.10 -4.86
C PHE A 140 -8.94 5.63 -4.91
N ASP A 141 -8.48 6.33 -3.87
CA ASP A 141 -7.13 6.91 -3.83
C ASP A 141 -6.03 5.84 -3.83
N GLN A 142 -6.24 4.70 -3.18
CA GLN A 142 -5.31 3.57 -3.17
C GLN A 142 -5.25 2.87 -4.54
N GLN A 143 -6.37 2.78 -5.25
CA GLN A 143 -6.41 2.26 -6.62
C GLN A 143 -5.67 3.21 -7.56
N GLN A 144 -5.98 4.51 -7.53
CA GLN A 144 -5.31 5.54 -8.31
C GLN A 144 -3.80 5.59 -8.02
N HIS A 145 -3.44 5.46 -6.75
CA HIS A 145 -2.05 5.37 -6.35
C HIS A 145 -1.37 4.13 -6.96
N SER A 146 -2.01 2.95 -6.92
CA SER A 146 -1.47 1.72 -7.53
C SER A 146 -1.29 1.85 -9.05
N ILE A 147 -2.18 2.57 -9.73
CA ILE A 147 -2.05 2.89 -11.17
C ILE A 147 -0.89 3.87 -11.38
N SER A 148 -0.78 4.93 -10.58
CA SER A 148 0.29 5.91 -10.73
C SER A 148 1.69 5.32 -10.53
N CYS A 149 1.81 4.25 -9.75
CA CYS A 149 3.05 3.51 -9.51
C CYS A 149 3.62 2.82 -10.75
N ILE A 150 2.76 2.41 -11.69
CA ILE A 150 3.18 1.79 -12.96
C ILE A 150 3.41 2.86 -14.03
N GLU A 151 2.76 4.02 -13.93
CA GLU A 151 2.91 5.15 -14.86
C GLU A 151 4.10 6.06 -14.53
N ARG A 152 4.61 6.03 -13.29
CA ARG A 152 5.72 6.87 -12.81
C ARG A 152 6.69 6.05 -11.97
N ILE A 153 7.99 6.23 -12.18
CA ILE A 153 8.99 5.67 -11.26
C ILE A 153 8.77 6.25 -9.86
N GLY A 154 8.35 5.39 -8.93
CA GLY A 154 8.27 5.70 -7.51
C GLY A 154 6.89 6.17 -7.09
N CYS A 155 6.18 5.26 -6.41
CA CYS A 155 4.91 5.43 -5.70
C CYS A 155 4.86 6.52 -4.59
N PHE A 156 5.71 7.53 -4.68
CA PHE A 156 5.84 8.64 -3.75
C PHE A 156 6.76 9.66 -4.44
N ARG A 157 6.24 10.86 -4.68
CA ARG A 157 7.02 12.06 -4.94
C ARG A 157 7.13 12.85 -3.65
#